data_AF-A0A7S3KBI7-F1
#
_entry.id   AF-A0A7S3KBI7-F1
#
_cell.length_a   1.000
_cell.length_b   1.000
_cell.length_c   1.000
_cell.angle_alpha   90.00
_cell.angle_beta   90.00
_cell.angle_gamma   90.00
#
_symmetry.space_group_name_H-M   'P 1'
#
loop_
_entity.id
_entity.type
_entity.pdbx_description
1 polymer ?
#
loop_
_entity_poly.entity_id
_entity_poly.type
_entity_poly.pdbx_seq_one_letter_code
_entity_poly.pdbx_strand_id
1 'polypeptide(L)'
;DPLVIWFNGGPGCSSLLGFFNEHGPCVWDGLDTDAEPHNNEYSWNANANVLYVENPAGVGFNVGYRGEYLNDKIAGDQEESFVLNFYKAFPEYLNHELYITG
;
A
#
# COMPACT_ATOMS: atom_id res chain seq x y z
N ASP A 1 -3.85 -0.71 -18.04
CA ASP A 1 -4.61 -0.61 -16.78
C ASP A 1 -4.13 0.58 -15.96
N PRO A 2 -5.01 1.27 -15.21
CA PRO A 2 -4.62 2.38 -14.35
C PRO A 2 -3.64 1.94 -13.26
N LEU A 3 -2.97 2.91 -12.66
CA LEU A 3 -2.19 2.73 -11.43
C LEU A 3 -3.05 3.19 -10.25
N VAL A 4 -3.30 2.28 -9.31
CA VAL A 4 -4.02 2.56 -8.07
C VAL A 4 -3.02 2.44 -6.91
N ILE A 5 -2.88 3.50 -6.12
CA ILE A 5 -2.07 3.47 -4.90
C ILE A 5 -3.01 3.32 -3.71
N TRP A 6 -2.71 2.36 -2.85
CA TRP A 6 -3.49 2.04 -1.65
C TRP A 6 -2.70 2.31 -0.37
N PHE A 7 -3.32 3.05 0.54
CA PHE A 7 -2.80 3.36 1.88
C PHE A 7 -3.82 2.97 2.95
N ASN A 8 -3.50 2.02 3.83
CA ASN A 8 -4.31 1.83 5.04
C ASN A 8 -4.03 2.94 6.06
N GLY A 9 -5.05 3.27 6.87
CA GLY A 9 -5.00 4.36 7.86
C GLY A 9 -4.49 3.95 9.25
N GLY A 10 -5.28 4.24 10.29
CA GLY A 10 -4.95 3.95 11.69
C GLY A 10 -4.98 5.20 12.58
N PRO A 11 -3.91 6.02 12.63
CA PRO A 11 -2.69 6.01 11.81
C PRO A 11 -1.62 4.98 12.22
N GLY A 12 -0.97 4.38 11.23
CA GLY A 12 0.16 3.46 11.42
C GLY A 12 -0.18 1.98 11.28
N CYS A 13 -1.34 1.66 10.72
CA CYS A 13 -1.66 0.31 10.28
C CYS A 13 -0.91 0.00 8.96
N SER A 14 -0.52 -1.25 8.76
CA SER A 14 0.16 -1.67 7.54
C SER A 14 -0.82 -1.73 6.36
N SER A 15 -0.38 -1.25 5.21
CA SER A 15 -1.11 -1.41 3.94
C SER A 15 -1.14 -2.86 3.43
N LEU A 16 -0.36 -3.75 4.05
CA LEU A 16 -0.48 -5.18 3.81
C LEU A 16 -1.78 -5.76 4.39
N LEU A 17 -2.49 -5.02 5.25
CA LEU A 17 -3.87 -5.35 5.61
C LEU A 17 -4.74 -5.35 4.34
N GLY A 18 -4.70 -4.29 3.55
CA GLY A 18 -5.42 -4.22 2.27
C GLY A 18 -5.00 -5.31 1.30
N PHE A 19 -3.71 -5.65 1.27
CA PHE A 19 -3.20 -6.72 0.43
C PHE A 19 -3.73 -8.09 0.83
N PHE A 20 -3.59 -8.48 2.11
CA PHE A 20 -3.86 -9.86 2.55
C PHE A 20 -5.27 -10.08 3.10
N ASN A 21 -6.04 -9.04 3.40
CA ASN A 21 -7.33 -9.19 4.09
C ASN A 21 -8.48 -8.40 3.44
N GLU A 22 -8.21 -7.59 2.42
CA GLU A 22 -9.25 -6.79 1.77
C GLU A 22 -9.36 -7.15 0.28
N HIS A 23 -8.52 -6.57 -0.58
CA HIS A 23 -8.70 -6.61 -2.04
C HIS A 23 -7.43 -6.97 -2.82
N GLY A 24 -6.36 -7.38 -2.14
CA GLY A 24 -5.20 -7.96 -2.83
C GLY A 24 -5.49 -9.33 -3.44
N PRO A 25 -4.57 -9.83 -4.28
CA PRO A 25 -4.79 -11.04 -5.08
C PRO A 25 -4.76 -12.33 -4.27
N CYS A 26 -4.23 -12.26 -3.06
CA CYS A 26 -3.92 -13.41 -2.22
C CYS A 26 -4.32 -13.05 -0.79
N VAL A 27 -5.33 -13.75 -0.25
CA VAL A 27 -5.94 -13.41 1.03
C VAL A 27 -5.83 -14.54 2.03
N TRP A 28 -5.82 -14.18 3.31
CA TRP A 28 -5.83 -15.08 4.45
C TRP A 28 -7.20 -15.06 5.12
N ASP A 29 -7.82 -16.23 5.29
CA ASP A 29 -9.09 -16.34 5.98
C ASP A 29 -8.88 -16.39 7.50
N GLY A 30 -9.12 -15.25 8.17
CA GLY A 30 -9.29 -15.19 9.62
C GLY A 30 -7.99 -15.17 10.44
N LEU A 31 -8.11 -15.57 11.72
CA LEU A 31 -7.02 -15.56 12.71
C LEU A 31 -6.35 -16.93 12.88
N ASP A 32 -6.70 -17.90 12.04
CA ASP A 32 -6.08 -19.23 12.09
C ASP A 32 -4.65 -19.13 11.59
N THR A 33 -3.69 -19.42 12.46
CA THR A 33 -2.27 -19.35 12.13
C THR A 33 -1.83 -20.42 11.14
N ASP A 34 -2.65 -21.46 10.96
CA ASP A 34 -2.40 -22.56 10.04
C ASP A 34 -3.13 -22.38 8.70
N ALA A 35 -3.92 -21.30 8.53
CA ALA A 35 -4.57 -21.02 7.26
C ALA A 35 -3.51 -20.78 6.17
N GLU A 36 -3.75 -21.35 4.99
CA GLU A 36 -2.95 -21.08 3.81
C GLU A 36 -3.55 -19.92 3.01
N PRO A 37 -2.71 -19.11 2.34
CA PRO A 37 -3.22 -18.08 1.44
C PRO A 37 -3.96 -18.70 0.27
N HIS A 38 -5.02 -18.04 -0.18
CA HIS A 38 -5.74 -18.44 -1.40
C HIS A 38 -6.06 -17.23 -2.29
N ASN A 39 -6.41 -17.51 -3.55
CA ASN A 39 -6.69 -16.46 -4.52
C ASN A 39 -7.98 -15.70 -4.19
N ASN A 40 -7.95 -14.39 -4.33
CA ASN A 40 -9.13 -13.53 -4.21
C ASN A 40 -9.74 -13.27 -5.60
N GLU A 41 -10.92 -13.84 -5.86
CA GLU A 41 -11.66 -13.64 -7.12
C GLU A 41 -12.11 -12.19 -7.35
N TYR A 42 -12.15 -11.39 -6.28
CA TYR A 42 -12.55 -9.97 -6.31
C TYR A 42 -11.35 -9.01 -6.22
N SER A 43 -10.14 -9.49 -6.50
CA SER A 43 -8.97 -8.64 -6.37
C SER A 43 -8.99 -7.45 -7.32
N TRP A 44 -8.63 -6.28 -6.80
CA TRP A 44 -8.51 -5.07 -7.61
C TRP A 44 -7.45 -5.18 -8.70
N ASN A 45 -6.45 -6.05 -8.51
CA ASN A 45 -5.41 -6.24 -9.52
C ASN A 45 -5.91 -6.90 -10.83
N ALA A 46 -7.15 -7.41 -10.85
CA ALA A 46 -7.79 -7.88 -12.07
C ALA A 46 -8.09 -6.75 -13.07
N ASN A 47 -8.14 -5.49 -12.61
CA ASN A 47 -8.48 -4.32 -13.45
C ASN A 47 -7.51 -3.13 -13.29
N ALA A 48 -6.47 -3.26 -12.46
CA ALA A 48 -5.52 -2.19 -12.16
C ALA A 48 -4.15 -2.74 -11.78
N ASN A 49 -3.11 -1.91 -11.93
CA ASN A 49 -1.86 -2.12 -11.24
C ASN A 49 -2.01 -1.51 -9.84
N VAL A 50 -2.00 -2.33 -8.79
CA VAL A 50 -2.25 -1.86 -7.41
C VAL A 50 -0.96 -1.84 -6.61
N LEU A 51 -0.60 -0.68 -6.07
CA LEU A 51 0.58 -0.46 -5.25
C LEU A 51 0.16 -0.24 -3.79
N TYR A 52 0.56 -1.16 -2.91
CA TYR A 52 0.29 -1.11 -1.47
C TYR A 52 1.50 -0.50 -0.77
N VAL A 53 1.31 0.63 -0.09
CA VAL A 53 2.42 1.43 0.44
C VAL A 53 2.35 1.51 1.96
N GLU A 54 3.37 1.03 2.65
CA GLU A 54 3.47 1.17 4.10
C GLU A 54 3.97 2.57 4.47
N ASN A 55 3.09 3.37 5.08
CA ASN A 55 3.37 4.74 5.50
C ASN A 55 2.70 5.02 6.85
N PRO A 56 3.31 5.84 7.74
CA PRO A 56 4.63 6.47 7.66
C PRO A 56 5.79 5.54 8.02
N ALA A 57 7.01 6.08 8.02
CA ALA A 57 8.19 5.37 8.53
C ALA A 57 7.91 4.76 9.92
N GLY A 58 8.29 3.48 10.08
CA GLY A 58 8.01 2.67 11.27
C GLY A 58 6.78 1.77 11.16
N VAL A 59 6.01 1.84 10.07
CA VAL A 59 4.89 0.93 9.79
C VAL A 59 5.38 -0.32 9.06
N GLY A 60 5.10 -1.50 9.63
CA GLY A 60 5.41 -2.80 9.01
C GLY A 60 6.89 -2.95 8.64
N PHE A 61 7.17 -3.15 7.35
CA PHE A 61 8.52 -3.27 6.79
C PHE A 61 9.13 -1.92 6.36
N ASN A 62 8.39 -0.81 6.43
CA ASN A 62 8.97 0.52 6.25
C ASN A 62 9.81 0.88 7.48
N VAL A 63 11.01 0.29 7.55
CA VAL A 63 11.94 0.46 8.66
C VAL A 63 12.51 1.88 8.66
N GLY A 64 12.16 2.64 9.68
CA GLY A 64 12.61 4.02 9.81
C GLY A 64 12.21 4.60 11.15
N TYR A 65 12.88 5.68 11.54
CA TYR A 65 12.52 6.41 12.75
C TYR A 65 11.25 7.21 12.49
N ARG A 66 10.14 6.78 13.10
CA ARG A 66 8.84 7.47 13.03
C ARG A 66 8.91 8.91 13.57
N GLY A 67 9.83 9.15 14.52
CA GLY A 67 10.06 10.46 15.11
C GLY A 67 8.99 10.92 16.10
N GLU A 68 9.40 11.68 17.11
CA GLU A 68 8.48 12.32 18.07
C GLU A 68 7.63 13.44 17.42
N TYR A 69 8.03 13.91 16.23
CA TYR A 69 7.38 15.00 15.51
C TYR A 69 6.45 14.55 14.38
N LEU A 70 6.18 13.25 14.22
CA LEU A 70 5.27 12.77 13.18
C LEU A 70 3.92 13.49 13.26
N ASN A 71 3.48 14.01 12.12
CA ASN A 71 2.18 14.65 11.95
C ASN A 71 1.72 14.43 10.50
N ASP A 72 0.49 14.85 10.20
CA ASP A 72 -0.14 14.65 8.90
C ASP A 72 0.69 15.23 7.75
N LYS A 73 1.34 16.39 7.97
CA LYS A 73 2.20 17.00 6.95
C LYS A 73 3.40 16.11 6.65
N ILE A 74 4.12 15.66 7.67
CA ILE A 74 5.31 14.81 7.49
C ILE A 74 4.92 13.47 6.86
N ALA A 75 3.80 12.87 7.27
CA ALA A 75 3.30 11.65 6.66
C ALA A 75 2.96 11.85 5.17
N GLY A 76 2.28 12.94 4.82
CA GLY A 76 1.98 13.28 3.42
C GLY A 76 3.23 13.58 2.59
N ASP A 77 4.22 14.29 3.15
CA ASP A 77 5.50 14.55 2.47
C ASP A 77 6.25 13.22 2.19
N GLN A 78 6.16 12.23 3.09
CA GLN A 78 6.73 10.89 2.90
C GLN A 78 6.02 10.11 1.78
N GLU A 79 4.69 10.16 1.74
CA GLU A 79 3.87 9.54 0.68
C GLU A 79 4.19 10.14 -0.69
N GLU A 80 4.21 11.47 -0.80
CA GLU A 80 4.57 12.17 -2.04
C GLU A 80 5.97 11.78 -2.50
N SER A 81 6.95 11.79 -1.57
CA SER A 81 8.34 11.41 -1.87
C SER A 81 8.44 9.97 -2.39
N PHE A 82 7.66 9.05 -1.82
CA PHE A 82 7.58 7.68 -2.30
C PHE A 82 7.02 7.61 -3.72
N VAL A 83 5.88 8.25 -4.01
CA VAL A 83 5.24 8.24 -5.34
C VAL A 83 6.18 8.81 -6.41
N LEU A 84 6.85 9.92 -6.12
CA LEU A 84 7.81 10.52 -7.04
C LEU A 84 9.01 9.60 -7.31
N ASN A 85 9.49 8.88 -6.29
CA ASN A 85 10.59 7.93 -6.46
C ASN A 85 10.15 6.63 -7.14
N PHE A 86 8.91 6.19 -6.95
CA PHE A 86 8.32 5.08 -7.69
C PHE A 86 8.35 5.37 -9.20
N TYR A 87 7.89 6.55 -9.64
CA TYR A 87 7.93 6.90 -11.07
C TYR A 87 9.34 7.06 -11.64
N LYS A 88 10.34 7.42 -10.81
CA LYS A 88 11.75 7.40 -11.26
C LYS A 88 12.26 5.99 -11.46
N ALA A 89 11.85 5.06 -10.60
CA ALA A 89 12.25 3.66 -10.66
C ALA A 89 11.51 2.87 -11.75
N PHE A 90 10.24 3.21 -11.98
CA PHE A 90 9.33 2.56 -12.94
C PHE A 90 8.70 3.60 -13.87
N PRO A 91 9.50 4.24 -14.75
CA PRO A 91 9.05 5.31 -15.63
C PRO A 91 7.96 4.87 -16.62
N GLU A 92 7.81 3.57 -16.89
CA GLU A 92 6.74 3.01 -17.71
C GLU A 92 5.33 3.34 -17.20
N TYR A 93 5.16 3.54 -15.89
CA TYR A 93 3.86 3.88 -15.30
C TYR A 93 3.47 5.35 -15.45
N LEU A 94 4.36 6.24 -15.90
CA LEU A 94 4.09 7.69 -16.00
C LEU A 94 2.89 8.04 -16.89
N ASN A 95 2.59 7.19 -17.88
CA ASN A 95 1.49 7.40 -18.81
C ASN A 95 0.18 6.72 -18.37
N HIS A 96 0.15 6.10 -17.19
CA HIS A 96 -1.04 5.44 -16.66
C HIS A 96 -1.89 6.46 -15.88
N GLU A 97 -3.22 6.35 -15.97
CA GLU A 97 -4.11 7.12 -15.09
C GLU A 97 -3.83 6.74 -13.63
N LEU A 98 -3.62 7.75 -12.79
CA LEU A 98 -3.30 7.58 -11.37
C LEU A 98 -4.54 7.80 -10.50
N TYR A 99 -4.80 6.86 -9.61
CA TYR A 99 -5.79 6.97 -8.53
C TYR A 99 -5.11 6.78 -7.18
N ILE A 100 -5.37 7.70 -6.24
CA ILE A 100 -4.89 7.62 -4.85
C ILE A 100 -6.08 7.20 -3.99
N THR A 101 -5.92 6.10 -3.25
CA THR A 101 -6.99 5.41 -2.51
C THR A 101 -6.49 4.96 -1.14
N GLY A 102 -7.42 4.71 -0.22
CA GLY A 102 -7.17 4.25 1.14
C GLY A 102 -8.44 4.22 1.98
#